data_AF-A0A1H0F1S2-F1
#
_entry.id   AF-A0A1H0F1S2-F1
#
_cell.length_a   1.000
_cell.length_b   1.000
_cell.length_c   1.000
_cell.angle_alpha   90.00
_cell.angle_beta   90.00
_cell.angle_gamma   90.00
#
_symmetry.space_group_name_H-M   'P 1'
#
loop_
_entity.id
_entity.type
_entity.pdbx_description
1 polymer ?
#
loop_
_entity_poly.entity_id
_entity_poly.type
_entity_poly.pdbx_seq_one_letter_code
_entity_poly.pdbx_strand_id
1 'polypeptide(L)'
;MVSSRISQETEKRIALLFPADERSLVRAVLSEECGNNLPFLEHLDDVKLERFQFAALKLSEGKLDKLDRAVALAKRDWRDLLMAAGFAEDTNAHMSWLPEQT
;
A
#
# COMPACT_ATOMS: atom_id res chain seq x y z
N MET A 1 14.41 4.38 -12.71
CA MET A 1 13.87 3.39 -11.76
C MET A 1 12.56 2.89 -12.35
N VAL A 2 12.28 1.59 -12.25
CA VAL A 2 11.05 1.02 -12.84
C VAL A 2 9.93 1.17 -11.82
N SER A 3 8.92 1.99 -12.12
CA SER A 3 7.70 2.09 -11.31
C SER A 3 6.89 0.80 -11.44
N SER A 4 6.43 0.24 -10.33
CA SER A 4 5.54 -0.94 -10.34
C SER A 4 4.13 -0.55 -10.76
N ARG A 5 3.38 -1.46 -11.41
CA ARG A 5 1.95 -1.22 -11.67
C ARG A 5 1.16 -1.43 -10.38
N ILE A 6 0.05 -0.71 -10.21
CA ILE A 6 -0.94 -1.00 -9.17
C ILE A 6 -2.06 -1.86 -9.74
N SER A 7 -2.52 -2.82 -8.94
CA SER A 7 -3.58 -3.74 -9.34
C SER A 7 -4.96 -3.07 -9.31
N GLN A 8 -5.97 -3.74 -9.88
CA GLN A 8 -7.36 -3.29 -9.78
C GLN A 8 -7.89 -3.29 -8.33
N GLU A 9 -7.40 -4.20 -7.49
CA GLU A 9 -7.80 -4.26 -6.09
C GLU A 9 -7.17 -3.14 -5.25
N THR A 10 -5.94 -2.74 -5.57
CA THR A 10 -5.33 -1.52 -5.03
C THR A 10 -6.14 -0.28 -5.44
N GLU A 11 -6.52 -0.18 -6.71
CA GLU A 11 -7.32 0.95 -7.22
C GLU A 11 -8.65 1.12 -6.46
N LYS A 12 -9.37 0.01 -6.22
CA LYS A 12 -10.63 0.04 -5.46
C LYS A 12 -10.44 0.63 -4.06
N ARG A 13 -9.36 0.26 -3.37
CA ARG A 13 -9.07 0.73 -2.01
C ARG A 13 -8.64 2.19 -1.98
N ILE A 14 -7.87 2.64 -2.98
CA ILE A 14 -7.59 4.07 -3.16
C ILE A 14 -8.90 4.85 -3.33
N ALA A 15 -9.81 4.36 -4.17
CA ALA A 15 -11.08 5.03 -4.42
C ALA A 15 -12.01 5.10 -3.20
N LEU A 16 -11.91 4.12 -2.29
CA LEU A 16 -12.67 4.09 -1.03
C LEU A 16 -12.07 5.02 0.04
N LEU A 17 -10.75 5.21 0.06
CA LEU A 17 -10.05 5.96 1.10
C LEU A 17 -9.83 7.45 0.77
N PHE A 18 -9.61 7.77 -0.51
CA PHE A 18 -9.14 9.09 -0.91
C PHE A 18 -10.11 9.80 -1.86
N PRO A 19 -10.25 11.13 -1.72
CA PRO A 19 -11.04 11.95 -2.64
C PRO A 19 -10.40 11.94 -4.04
N ALA A 20 -11.22 12.19 -5.07
CA ALA A 20 -10.86 11.96 -6.48
C ALA A 20 -9.60 12.73 -6.93
N ASP A 21 -9.39 13.92 -6.39
CA ASP A 21 -8.24 14.80 -6.65
C ASP A 21 -6.92 14.27 -6.07
N GLU A 22 -6.96 13.46 -5.02
CA GLU A 22 -5.76 12.87 -4.40
C GLU A 22 -5.37 11.51 -4.98
N ARG A 23 -6.28 10.79 -5.65
CA ARG A 23 -6.07 9.38 -6.07
C ARG A 23 -4.88 9.21 -7.02
N SER A 24 -4.65 10.18 -7.91
CA SER A 24 -3.50 10.14 -8.83
C SER A 24 -2.17 10.21 -8.10
N LEU A 25 -2.10 11.04 -7.04
CA LEU A 25 -0.92 11.14 -6.19
C LEU A 25 -0.71 9.86 -5.39
N VAL A 26 -1.76 9.34 -4.76
CA VAL A 26 -1.69 8.08 -4.00
C VAL A 26 -1.22 6.91 -4.87
N ARG A 27 -1.74 6.82 -6.10
CA ARG A 27 -1.28 5.84 -7.09
C ARG A 27 0.22 5.96 -7.35
N ALA A 28 0.71 7.18 -7.62
CA ALA A 28 2.12 7.43 -7.90
C ALA A 28 2.99 7.00 -6.70
N VAL A 29 2.63 7.42 -5.49
CA VAL A 29 3.33 7.05 -4.25
C VAL A 29 3.37 5.54 -4.06
N LEU A 30 2.26 4.82 -4.24
CA LEU A 30 2.25 3.36 -4.10
C LEU A 30 3.09 2.66 -5.18
N SER A 31 3.02 3.11 -6.43
CA SER A 31 3.79 2.51 -7.53
C SER A 31 5.29 2.75 -7.47
N GLU A 32 5.69 3.94 -7.03
CA GLU A 32 7.07 4.45 -7.12
C GLU A 32 7.82 4.32 -5.81
N GLU A 33 7.12 4.36 -4.68
CA GLU A 33 7.73 4.47 -3.35
C GLU A 33 7.38 3.29 -2.42
N CYS A 34 6.34 2.52 -2.74
CA CYS A 34 5.86 1.37 -1.95
C CYS A 34 5.52 0.15 -2.82
N GLY A 35 6.35 -0.11 -3.83
CA GLY A 35 6.19 -1.19 -4.79
C GLY A 35 7.35 -2.19 -4.76
N ASN A 36 7.73 -2.68 -5.94
CA ASN A 36 8.88 -3.58 -6.11
C ASN A 36 10.24 -2.89 -5.90
N ASN A 37 10.25 -1.59 -5.59
CA ASN A 37 11.44 -0.84 -5.18
C ASN A 37 11.81 -1.07 -3.70
N LEU A 38 10.95 -1.74 -2.92
CA LEU A 38 11.25 -2.12 -1.55
C LEU A 38 12.21 -3.33 -1.49
N PRO A 39 13.09 -3.42 -0.46
CA PRO A 39 14.08 -4.49 -0.37
C PRO A 39 13.45 -5.89 -0.40
N PHE A 40 14.00 -6.78 -1.23
CA PHE A 40 13.57 -8.18 -1.40
C PHE A 40 12.21 -8.37 -2.11
N LEU A 41 11.60 -7.31 -2.64
CA LEU A 41 10.31 -7.36 -3.36
C LEU A 41 10.44 -7.14 -4.88
N GLU A 42 11.67 -7.11 -5.42
CA GLU A 42 11.98 -6.67 -6.78
C GLU A 42 11.33 -7.52 -7.88
N HIS A 43 11.06 -8.79 -7.57
CA HIS A 43 10.47 -9.76 -8.49
C HIS A 43 8.95 -9.89 -8.36
N LEU A 44 8.33 -9.15 -7.43
CA LEU A 44 6.89 -9.21 -7.23
C LEU A 44 6.16 -8.44 -8.34
N ASP A 45 5.05 -9.01 -8.80
CA ASP A 45 4.10 -8.36 -9.69
C ASP A 45 3.12 -7.49 -8.89
N ASP A 46 2.24 -6.78 -9.59
CA ASP A 46 1.25 -5.89 -9.01
C ASP A 46 0.31 -6.58 -8.02
N VAL A 47 -0.11 -7.82 -8.31
CA VAL A 47 -0.96 -8.61 -7.40
C VAL A 47 -0.20 -9.04 -6.14
N LYS A 48 1.05 -9.50 -6.27
CA LYS A 48 1.87 -9.88 -5.10
C LYS A 48 2.29 -8.69 -4.23
N LEU A 49 2.26 -7.48 -4.77
CA LEU A 49 2.54 -6.24 -4.02
C LEU A 49 1.34 -5.76 -3.18
N GLU A 50 0.13 -6.29 -3.40
CA GLU A 50 -1.09 -5.86 -2.70
C GLU A 50 -0.96 -5.90 -1.19
N ARG A 51 -0.33 -6.94 -0.61
CA ARG A 51 -0.15 -7.06 0.85
C ARG A 51 0.57 -5.84 1.45
N PHE A 52 1.57 -5.31 0.74
CA PHE A 52 2.39 -4.19 1.19
C PHE A 52 1.68 -2.86 0.92
N GLN A 53 1.12 -2.71 -0.28
CA GLN A 53 0.35 -1.52 -0.65
C GLN A 53 -0.89 -1.35 0.24
N PHE A 54 -1.60 -2.43 0.56
CA PHE A 54 -2.77 -2.40 1.45
C PHE A 54 -2.36 -2.09 2.88
N ALA A 55 -1.21 -2.55 3.34
CA ALA A 55 -0.71 -2.18 4.66
C ALA A 55 -0.47 -0.67 4.75
N ALA A 56 0.15 -0.07 3.73
CA ALA A 56 0.35 1.38 3.65
C ALA A 56 -0.99 2.14 3.59
N LEU A 57 -1.92 1.68 2.76
CA LEU A 57 -3.27 2.24 2.66
C LEU A 57 -4.03 2.15 3.99
N LYS A 58 -3.98 1.00 4.68
CA LYS A 58 -4.68 0.79 5.96
C LYS A 58 -4.15 1.73 7.03
N LEU A 59 -2.84 1.90 7.15
CA LEU A 59 -2.23 2.85 8.10
C LEU A 59 -2.43 4.32 7.71
N SER A 60 -2.67 4.60 6.42
CA SER A 60 -2.95 5.96 5.96
C SER A 60 -4.28 6.51 6.49
N GLU A 61 -5.26 5.65 6.77
CA GLU A 61 -6.63 6.05 7.10
C GLU A 61 -7.19 7.12 6.13
N GLY A 62 -6.81 7.07 4.84
CA GLY A 62 -7.25 8.02 3.82
C GLY A 62 -6.61 9.40 3.90
N LYS A 63 -5.49 9.56 4.62
CA LYS A 63 -4.78 10.83 4.76
C LYS A 63 -3.38 10.76 4.16
N LEU A 64 -3.03 11.75 3.32
CA LEU A 64 -1.74 11.79 2.62
C LEU A 64 -0.54 11.83 3.59
N ASP A 65 -0.63 12.59 4.68
CA ASP A 65 0.46 12.68 5.66
C ASP A 65 0.72 11.34 6.37
N LYS A 66 -0.33 10.55 6.60
CA LYS A 66 -0.22 9.21 7.16
C LYS A 66 0.27 8.20 6.13
N LEU A 67 -0.15 8.33 4.87
CA LEU A 67 0.39 7.54 3.77
C LEU A 67 1.91 7.71 3.67
N ASP A 68 2.40 8.96 3.68
CA ASP A 68 3.83 9.26 3.62
C ASP A 68 4.60 8.60 4.78
N ARG A 69 4.04 8.62 6.00
CA ARG A 69 4.64 7.95 7.16
C ARG A 69 4.65 6.43 7.01
N ALA A 70 3.57 5.84 6.48
CA ALA A 70 3.50 4.41 6.25
C ALA A 70 4.49 3.95 5.16
N VAL A 71 4.66 4.73 4.10
CA VAL A 71 5.66 4.47 3.05
C VAL A 71 7.08 4.63 3.57
N ALA A 72 7.34 5.64 4.41
CA ALA A 72 8.63 5.80 5.07
C ALA A 72 8.96 4.59 5.98
N LEU A 73 7.95 4.04 6.67
CA LEU A 73 8.10 2.80 7.44
C LEU A 73 8.43 1.62 6.53
N ALA A 74 7.72 1.47 5.40
CA ALA A 74 7.94 0.41 4.41
C ALA A 74 9.38 0.38 3.89
N LYS A 75 9.92 1.56 3.56
CA LYS A 75 11.29 1.73 3.07
C LYS A 75 12.34 1.38 4.11
N ARG A 76 12.06 1.65 5.39
CA ARG A 76 12.95 1.30 6.51
C ARG A 76 12.91 -0.20 6.79
N ASP A 77 11.71 -0.74 6.98
CA ASP A 77 11.45 -2.16 7.13
C ASP A 77 9.97 -2.47 6.81
N TRP A 78 9.72 -3.12 5.68
CA TRP A 78 8.37 -3.50 5.29
C TRP A 78 7.76 -4.54 6.24
N ARG A 79 8.55 -5.27 7.04
CA ARG A 79 8.01 -6.18 8.04
C ARG A 79 7.34 -5.42 9.17
N ASP A 80 7.91 -4.29 9.58
CA ASP A 80 7.29 -3.39 10.56
C ASP A 80 5.98 -2.80 10.02
N LEU A 81 5.94 -2.45 8.72
CA LEU A 81 4.72 -2.03 8.05
C LEU A 81 3.63 -3.11 8.15
N LEU A 82 3.97 -4.36 7.81
CA LEU A 82 3.03 -5.47 7.88
C LEU A 82 2.57 -5.75 9.32
N MET A 83 3.48 -5.67 10.30
CA MET A 83 3.14 -5.82 11.72
C MET A 83 2.16 -4.74 12.17
N ALA A 84 2.46 -3.48 11.87
CA ALA A 84 1.62 -2.34 12.25
C ALA A 84 0.23 -2.38 11.60
N ALA A 85 0.14 -2.84 10.34
CA ALA A 85 -1.13 -3.00 9.65
C ALA A 85 -1.92 -4.27 10.07
N GLY A 86 -1.31 -5.16 10.86
CA GLY A 86 -1.91 -6.45 11.24
C GLY A 86 -1.95 -7.47 10.08
N PHE A 87 -1.02 -7.35 9.12
CA PHE A 87 -0.88 -8.26 7.98
C PHE A 87 0.37 -9.15 8.06
N ALA A 88 1.08 -9.18 9.20
CA ALA A 88 2.32 -9.96 9.34
C ALA A 88 2.10 -11.46 9.58
N GLU A 89 1.14 -11.82 10.43
CA GLU A 89 0.95 -13.20 10.90
C GLU A 89 0.21 -14.10 9.89
N ASP A 90 -0.62 -13.51 9.04
CA ASP A 90 -1.30 -14.20 7.95
C ASP A 90 -1.01 -13.48 6.62
N THR A 91 -0.42 -14.22 5.68
CA THR A 91 -0.05 -13.71 4.36
C THR A 91 -1.27 -13.31 3.52
N ASN A 92 -2.45 -13.84 3.83
CA ASN A 92 -3.70 -13.59 3.11
C ASN A 92 -4.63 -12.60 3.82
N ALA A 93 -4.31 -12.13 5.03
CA ALA A 93 -5.16 -11.21 5.79
C ALA A 93 -5.53 -9.92 5.04
N HIS A 94 -4.63 -9.45 4.16
CA HIS A 94 -4.86 -8.28 3.31
C HIS A 94 -6.00 -8.48 2.31
N MET A 95 -6.26 -9.71 1.86
CA MET A 95 -7.30 -10.02 0.88
C MET A 95 -8.70 -9.79 1.45
N SER A 96 -8.88 -10.02 2.76
CA SER A 96 -10.14 -9.82 3.47
C SER A 96 -10.33 -8.39 3.97
N TRP A 97 -9.34 -7.52 3.82
CA TRP A 97 -9.43 -6.13 4.26
C TRP A 97 -10.04 -5.22 3.18
N LEU A 98 -11.06 -4.47 3.60
CA LEU A 98 -11.64 -3.34 2.88
C LEU A 98 -11.70 -2.12 3.83
N PRO A 99 -11.40 -0.90 3.33
CA PRO A 99 -11.62 0.33 4.07
C PRO A 99 -13.08 0.52 4.46
N GLU A 100 -13.33 1.00 5.68
CA GLU A 100 -14.66 1.44 6.08
C GLU A 100 -15.00 2.74 5.34
N GLN A 101 -16.19 2.81 4.72
CA GLN A 101 -16.70 4.06 4.14
C GLN A 101 -17.08 4.97 5.31
N THR A 102 -16.31 6.04 5.53
CA THR A 102 -16.64 7.06 6.54
C THR A 102 -17.49 8.16 5.94
#